data_AF-X0UK31-F1
#
_entry.id   AF-X0UK31-F1
#
_cell.length_a   1.000
_cell.length_b   1.000
_cell.length_c   1.000
_cell.angle_alpha   90.00
_cell.angle_beta   90.00
_cell.angle_gamma   90.00
#
_symmetry.space_group_name_H-M   'P 1'
#
loop_
_entity.id
_entity.type
_entity.pdbx_description
1 polymer ?
#
loop_
_entity_poly.entity_id
_entity_poly.type
_entity_poly.pdbx_seq_one_letter_code
_entity_poly.pdbx_strand_id
1 'polypeptide(L)'
;DHKDLALISNNDNSLKTFSHPKLDQVKAFRTRKNIYGKDLTIVVTFNNNLYAAQVMSINNEINKCLEKLSIISKNLEDRIAGRITKGKKPTKETVGRQAASILSGQHMKKLIKTTIIEHNGFPILAYSIKSDAYTKLADTYLGKNIIITDNHDWGTEDIILTYRSQYIIEDVFKQMKDRKTGTWWPMFHWTDQMIRVHGLYCSLSLLIRSLIFKKVQEAELSMSINKLHEKLSGIREVLNVFPKETKGKATQSVISKMDEVQKQL
;
A
#
# COMPACT_ATOMS: atom_id res chain seq x y z
N ASP A 1 -20.39 -2.81 3.18
CA ASP A 1 -21.37 -3.81 3.62
C ASP A 1 -20.85 -5.12 4.22
N HIS A 2 -19.62 -5.22 4.74
CA HIS A 2 -19.21 -6.41 5.52
C HIS A 2 -18.37 -6.04 6.75
N LYS A 3 -18.83 -5.04 7.53
CA LYS A 3 -18.14 -4.58 8.75
C LYS A 3 -18.04 -5.67 9.82
N ASP A 4 -18.88 -6.70 9.72
CA ASP A 4 -18.99 -7.84 10.62
C ASP A 4 -17.76 -8.76 10.56
N LEU A 5 -17.10 -8.87 9.41
CA LEU A 5 -15.84 -9.64 9.30
C LEU A 5 -14.69 -8.99 10.07
N ALA A 6 -14.73 -7.67 10.21
CA ALA A 6 -13.82 -6.90 11.04
C ALA A 6 -14.30 -6.76 12.49
N LEU A 7 -15.37 -7.45 12.89
CA LEU A 7 -15.83 -7.51 14.29
C LEU A 7 -15.41 -8.77 15.04
N ILE A 8 -14.86 -9.76 14.32
CA ILE A 8 -14.32 -10.99 14.92
C ILE A 8 -13.14 -10.63 15.84
N SER A 9 -12.94 -11.33 16.96
CA SER A 9 -11.80 -11.04 17.83
C SER A 9 -10.47 -11.45 17.17
N ASN A 10 -9.38 -10.74 17.46
CA ASN A 10 -8.03 -11.13 17.04
C ASN A 10 -7.56 -12.45 17.70
N ASN A 11 -8.21 -12.85 18.79
CA ASN A 11 -7.95 -14.09 19.51
C ASN A 11 -8.96 -15.20 19.21
N ASP A 12 -9.80 -15.02 18.19
CA ASP A 12 -10.80 -16.00 17.81
C ASP A 12 -10.16 -17.31 17.31
N ASN A 13 -10.68 -18.45 17.75
CA ASN A 13 -10.18 -19.79 17.37
C ASN A 13 -10.32 -20.08 15.87
N SER A 14 -11.12 -19.32 15.14
CA SER A 14 -11.26 -19.42 13.68
C SER A 14 -10.00 -18.99 12.93
N LEU A 15 -9.11 -18.21 13.55
CA LEU A 15 -7.86 -17.73 12.99
C LEU A 15 -6.77 -18.82 13.06
N LYS A 16 -6.48 -19.44 11.91
CA LYS A 16 -5.43 -20.47 11.79
C LYS A 16 -4.07 -19.84 11.51
N THR A 17 -3.03 -20.42 12.09
CA THR A 17 -1.62 -20.11 11.79
C THR A 17 -1.14 -20.90 10.59
N PHE A 18 -0.06 -20.42 9.96
CA PHE A 18 0.52 -21.00 8.75
C PHE A 18 1.97 -21.43 9.00
N SER A 19 2.42 -22.48 8.31
CA SER A 19 3.79 -23.00 8.44
C SER A 19 4.76 -22.31 7.47
N HIS A 20 4.23 -21.58 6.50
CA HIS A 20 5.05 -20.94 5.47
C HIS A 20 5.93 -19.81 6.06
N PRO A 21 7.26 -19.77 5.81
CA PRO A 21 8.17 -18.79 6.42
C PRO A 21 7.78 -17.31 6.18
N LYS A 22 7.28 -17.00 4.98
CA LYS A 22 6.78 -15.63 4.64
C LYS A 22 5.46 -15.24 5.31
N LEU A 23 4.81 -16.19 6.00
CA LEU A 23 3.56 -16.00 6.74
C LEU A 23 3.77 -16.19 8.25
N ASP A 24 5.02 -16.13 8.73
CA ASP A 24 5.31 -16.17 10.15
C ASP A 24 4.55 -15.03 10.87
N GLN A 25 3.95 -15.37 12.01
CA GLN A 25 3.09 -14.49 12.83
C GLN A 25 1.81 -13.98 12.14
N VAL A 26 1.40 -14.61 11.04
CA VAL A 26 0.14 -14.31 10.36
C VAL A 26 -0.88 -15.36 10.74
N LYS A 27 -2.06 -14.91 11.14
CA LYS A 27 -3.23 -15.78 11.27
C LYS A 27 -4.24 -15.41 10.22
N ALA A 28 -5.02 -16.37 9.72
CA ALA A 28 -6.15 -16.04 8.87
C ALA A 28 -7.31 -16.99 9.02
N PHE A 29 -8.49 -16.48 8.72
CA PHE A 29 -9.68 -17.30 8.53
C PHE A 29 -10.23 -17.05 7.13
N ARG A 30 -10.87 -18.08 6.58
CA ARG A 30 -11.47 -18.08 5.26
C ARG A 30 -12.97 -18.22 5.37
N THR A 31 -13.71 -17.44 4.60
CA THR A 31 -15.17 -17.53 4.50
C THR A 31 -15.62 -17.24 3.07
N ARG A 32 -16.89 -17.47 2.76
CA ARG A 32 -17.53 -17.08 1.50
C ARG A 32 -18.70 -16.15 1.79
N LYS A 33 -18.85 -15.10 0.99
CA LYS A 33 -20.00 -14.21 1.06
C LYS A 33 -20.36 -13.69 -0.32
N ASN A 34 -21.64 -13.38 -0.47
CA ASN A 34 -22.12 -12.60 -1.60
C ASN A 34 -21.68 -11.13 -1.45
N ILE A 35 -20.86 -10.66 -2.40
CA ILE A 35 -20.42 -9.27 -2.52
C ILE A 35 -20.79 -8.81 -3.94
N TYR A 36 -21.56 -7.73 -4.04
CA TYR A 36 -22.03 -7.16 -5.32
C TYR A 36 -22.71 -8.20 -6.24
N GLY A 37 -23.50 -9.11 -5.66
CA GLY A 37 -24.24 -10.13 -6.41
C GLY A 37 -23.42 -11.37 -6.79
N LYS A 38 -22.12 -11.42 -6.47
CA LYS A 38 -21.25 -12.58 -6.72
C LYS A 38 -20.86 -13.24 -5.41
N ASP A 39 -20.93 -14.57 -5.35
CA ASP A 39 -20.36 -15.31 -4.22
C ASP A 39 -18.83 -15.29 -4.34
N LEU A 40 -18.14 -14.62 -3.42
CA LEU A 40 -16.69 -14.44 -3.44
C LEU A 40 -16.04 -15.06 -2.21
N THR A 41 -14.82 -15.57 -2.39
CA THR A 41 -13.98 -16.00 -1.27
C THR A 41 -13.42 -14.78 -0.56
N ILE A 42 -13.50 -14.78 0.77
CA ILE A 42 -12.91 -13.75 1.62
C ILE A 42 -11.91 -14.40 2.57
N VAL A 43 -10.70 -13.87 2.58
CA VAL A 43 -9.65 -14.23 3.53
C VAL A 43 -9.35 -13.03 4.39
N VAL A 44 -9.58 -13.16 5.70
CA VAL A 44 -9.22 -12.12 6.66
C VAL A 44 -7.95 -12.54 7.37
N THR A 45 -6.90 -11.74 7.21
CA THR A 45 -5.61 -11.99 7.84
C THR A 45 -5.42 -11.06 9.02
N PHE A 46 -4.87 -11.56 10.13
CA PHE A 46 -4.34 -10.77 11.22
C PHE A 46 -2.81 -10.80 11.20
N ASN A 47 -2.18 -9.63 11.31
CA ASN A 47 -0.73 -9.46 11.36
C ASN A 47 -0.35 -8.57 12.55
N ASN A 48 0.50 -9.10 13.43
CA ASN A 48 0.92 -8.41 14.64
C ASN A 48 1.73 -7.12 14.37
N ASN A 49 2.54 -7.09 13.30
CA ASN A 49 3.29 -5.88 12.93
C ASN A 49 2.35 -4.76 12.48
N LEU A 50 1.33 -5.10 11.71
CA LEU A 50 0.29 -4.14 11.30
C LEU A 50 -0.52 -3.66 12.52
N TYR A 51 -0.85 -4.57 13.44
CA TYR A 51 -1.54 -4.26 14.68
C TYR A 51 -0.77 -3.23 15.51
N ALA A 52 0.51 -3.48 15.79
CA ALA A 52 1.35 -2.59 16.59
C ALA A 52 1.48 -1.20 15.94
N ALA A 53 1.71 -1.14 14.63
CA ALA A 53 1.79 0.12 13.88
C ALA A 53 0.47 0.93 13.95
N GLN A 54 -0.67 0.25 13.81
CA GLN A 54 -1.99 0.90 13.88
C GLN A 54 -2.32 1.37 15.30
N VAL A 55 -2.00 0.59 16.33
CA VAL A 55 -2.15 1.00 17.74
C VAL A 55 -1.36 2.28 18.01
N MET A 56 -0.09 2.33 17.57
CA MET A 56 0.75 3.52 17.70
C MET A 56 0.15 4.73 16.97
N SER A 57 -0.33 4.53 15.74
CA SER A 57 -0.96 5.58 14.94
C SER A 57 -2.21 6.15 15.62
N ILE A 58 -3.09 5.28 16.14
CA ILE A 58 -4.31 5.68 16.84
C ILE A 58 -3.97 6.42 18.14
N ASN A 59 -3.01 5.93 18.92
CA ASN A 59 -2.60 6.60 20.16
C ASN A 59 -2.06 8.01 19.87
N ASN A 60 -1.26 8.17 18.83
CA ASN A 60 -0.78 9.48 18.40
C ASN A 60 -1.92 10.41 17.96
N GLU A 61 -2.93 9.89 17.28
CA GLU A 61 -4.11 10.66 16.89
C GLU A 61 -4.97 11.06 18.10
N ILE A 62 -5.20 10.14 19.04
CA ILE A 62 -5.88 10.41 20.31
C ILE A 62 -5.18 11.54 21.06
N ASN A 63 -3.85 11.46 21.23
CA ASN A 63 -3.06 12.48 21.93
C ASN A 63 -3.21 13.86 21.26
N LYS A 64 -3.12 13.92 19.93
CA LYS A 64 -3.35 15.17 19.18
C LYS A 64 -4.76 15.74 19.39
N CYS A 65 -5.79 14.88 19.44
CA CYS A 65 -7.15 15.32 19.72
C CYS A 65 -7.28 15.84 21.16
N LEU A 66 -6.71 15.14 22.15
CA LEU A 66 -6.75 15.54 23.56
C LEU A 66 -6.02 16.87 23.80
N GLU A 67 -4.85 17.07 23.18
CA GLU A 67 -4.13 18.35 23.23
C GLU A 67 -4.98 19.50 22.68
N LYS A 68 -5.67 19.29 21.55
CA LYS A 68 -6.55 20.33 20.99
C LYS A 68 -7.77 20.59 21.86
N LEU A 69 -8.36 19.55 22.46
CA LEU A 69 -9.50 19.69 23.36
C LEU A 69 -9.09 20.36 24.69
N SER A 70 -7.89 20.09 25.20
CA SER A 70 -7.37 20.71 26.42
C SER A 70 -7.15 22.20 26.25
N ILE A 71 -6.65 22.63 25.08
CA ILE A 71 -6.54 24.06 24.73
C ILE A 71 -7.92 24.74 24.75
N ILE A 72 -8.96 24.09 24.20
CA ILE A 72 -10.32 24.63 24.24
C ILE A 72 -10.83 24.71 25.69
N SER A 73 -10.68 23.64 26.49
CA SER A 73 -11.11 23.62 27.89
C SER A 73 -10.43 24.74 28.69
N LYS A 74 -9.11 24.86 28.57
CA LYS A 74 -8.33 25.90 29.25
C LYS A 74 -8.78 27.31 28.87
N ASN A 75 -9.03 27.57 27.59
CA ASN A 75 -9.54 28.87 27.13
C ASN A 75 -10.94 29.17 27.70
N LEU A 76 -11.79 28.16 27.91
CA LEU A 76 -13.10 28.30 28.54
C LEU A 76 -12.97 28.55 30.05
N GLU A 77 -12.08 27.83 30.73
CA GLU A 77 -11.77 28.01 32.16
C GLU A 77 -11.19 29.40 32.44
N ASP A 78 -10.22 29.87 31.64
CA ASP A 78 -9.63 31.20 31.79
C ASP A 78 -10.64 32.32 31.51
N ARG A 79 -11.64 32.08 30.65
CA ARG A 79 -12.80 32.98 30.44
C ARG A 79 -13.70 33.02 31.67
N ILE A 80 -14.02 31.87 32.26
CA ILE A 80 -14.84 31.76 33.49
C ILE A 80 -14.14 32.45 34.66
N ALA A 81 -12.82 32.28 34.78
CA ALA A 81 -11.99 32.91 35.82
C ALA A 81 -11.72 34.41 35.57
N GLY A 82 -12.27 35.00 34.50
CA GLY A 82 -12.11 36.43 34.18
C GLY A 82 -10.72 36.83 33.67
N ARG A 83 -9.83 35.88 33.37
CA ARG A 83 -8.48 36.15 32.85
C ARG A 83 -8.48 36.56 31.37
N ILE A 84 -9.45 36.08 30.60
CA ILE A 84 -9.63 36.45 29.18
C ILE A 84 -10.92 37.25 29.02
N THR A 85 -10.79 38.56 28.82
CA THR A 85 -11.92 39.50 28.72
C THR A 85 -12.20 39.98 27.28
N LYS A 86 -11.30 39.72 26.32
CA LYS A 86 -11.43 40.14 24.92
C LYS A 86 -11.99 39.04 24.01
N GLY A 87 -12.76 39.43 22.99
CA GLY A 87 -13.27 38.57 21.91
C GLY A 87 -14.74 38.14 22.06
N LYS A 88 -15.27 37.42 21.06
CA LYS A 88 -16.67 36.95 21.07
C LYS A 88 -16.90 35.91 22.18
N LYS A 89 -18.06 36.02 22.86
CA LYS A 89 -18.49 35.04 23.88
C LYS A 89 -18.68 33.67 23.21
N PRO A 90 -18.07 32.59 23.74
CA PRO A 90 -18.17 31.28 23.15
C PRO A 90 -19.58 30.72 23.43
N THR A 91 -20.24 30.22 22.40
CA THR A 91 -21.55 29.55 22.52
C THR A 91 -21.38 28.04 22.52
N LYS A 92 -22.35 27.33 23.12
CA LYS A 92 -22.40 25.86 23.11
C LYS A 92 -22.23 25.28 21.70
N GLU A 93 -22.85 25.90 20.71
CA GLU A 93 -22.75 25.48 19.31
C GLU A 93 -21.34 25.64 18.74
N THR A 94 -20.67 26.76 19.03
CA THR A 94 -19.33 27.04 18.50
C THR A 94 -18.32 26.05 19.07
N VAL A 95 -18.38 25.80 20.38
CA VAL A 95 -17.55 24.80 21.07
C VAL A 95 -17.87 23.39 20.54
N GLY A 96 -19.14 23.09 20.30
CA GLY A 96 -19.58 21.83 19.69
C GLY A 96 -19.00 21.60 18.29
N ARG A 97 -19.03 22.62 17.42
CA ARG A 97 -18.44 22.54 16.08
C ARG A 97 -16.92 22.36 16.13
N GLN A 98 -16.23 23.07 17.03
CA GLN A 98 -14.79 22.92 17.22
C GLN A 98 -14.42 21.50 17.70
N ALA A 99 -15.13 20.99 18.72
CA ALA A 99 -14.94 19.62 19.20
C ALA A 99 -15.23 18.58 18.10
N ALA A 100 -16.31 18.76 17.33
CA ALA A 100 -16.66 17.86 16.23
C ALA A 100 -15.61 17.87 15.10
N SER A 101 -15.00 19.03 14.82
CA SER A 101 -13.91 19.19 13.86
C SER A 101 -12.63 18.50 14.32
N ILE A 102 -12.26 18.65 15.59
CA ILE A 102 -11.11 17.96 16.19
C ILE A 102 -11.30 16.44 16.13
N LEU A 103 -12.52 15.95 16.33
CA LEU A 103 -12.87 14.53 16.29
C LEU A 103 -13.23 14.03 14.88
N SER A 104 -12.93 14.77 13.81
CA SER A 104 -13.23 14.35 12.44
C SER A 104 -12.39 13.15 11.97
N GLY A 105 -11.28 12.89 12.65
CA GLY A 105 -10.39 11.75 12.41
C GLY A 105 -11.06 10.38 12.50
N GLN A 106 -10.44 9.38 11.88
CA GLN A 106 -11.01 8.04 11.79
C GLN A 106 -11.14 7.45 13.20
N HIS A 107 -12.29 6.85 13.51
CA HIS A 107 -12.61 6.29 14.85
C HIS A 107 -12.66 7.29 16.01
N MET A 108 -12.16 8.53 15.89
CA MET A 108 -12.04 9.49 16.99
C MET A 108 -13.36 9.83 17.69
N LYS A 109 -14.46 10.03 16.92
CA LYS A 109 -15.80 10.24 17.50
C LYS A 109 -16.31 9.07 18.34
N LYS A 110 -15.82 7.85 18.05
CA LYS A 110 -16.20 6.64 18.80
C LYS A 110 -15.35 6.50 20.06
N LEU A 111 -14.08 6.88 19.99
CA LEU A 111 -13.09 6.71 21.05
C LEU A 111 -13.15 7.83 22.10
N ILE A 112 -13.45 9.06 21.71
CA ILE A 112 -13.47 10.21 22.62
C ILE A 112 -14.92 10.67 22.80
N LYS A 113 -15.40 10.65 24.04
CA LYS A 113 -16.68 11.27 24.43
C LYS A 113 -16.44 12.73 24.73
N THR A 114 -17.21 13.63 24.12
CA THR A 114 -17.27 15.05 24.48
C THR A 114 -18.65 15.38 25.00
N THR A 115 -18.73 16.11 26.11
CA THR A 115 -19.97 16.60 26.71
C THR A 115 -19.81 18.09 26.96
N ILE A 116 -20.78 18.89 26.53
CA ILE A 116 -20.76 20.33 26.73
C ILE A 116 -21.85 20.68 27.74
N ILE A 117 -21.42 21.12 28.91
CA ILE A 117 -22.28 21.52 30.03
C ILE A 117 -22.28 23.05 30.06
N GLU A 118 -23.39 23.67 30.42
CA GLU A 118 -23.45 25.13 30.60
C GLU A 118 -23.45 25.44 32.10
N HIS A 119 -22.56 26.34 32.52
CA HIS A 119 -22.43 26.76 33.91
C HIS A 119 -22.28 28.27 33.97
N ASN A 120 -23.16 28.95 34.71
CA ASN A 120 -23.20 30.41 34.84
C ASN A 120 -23.17 31.16 33.48
N GLY A 121 -23.86 30.61 32.47
CA GLY A 121 -23.93 31.20 31.12
C GLY A 121 -22.65 31.08 30.29
N PHE A 122 -21.72 30.20 30.68
CA PHE A 122 -20.53 29.82 29.91
C PHE A 122 -20.51 28.31 29.62
N PRO A 123 -20.13 27.88 28.41
CA PRO A 123 -19.98 26.46 28.11
C PRO A 123 -18.69 25.91 28.73
N ILE A 124 -18.78 24.73 29.34
CA ILE A 124 -17.68 23.90 29.83
C ILE A 124 -17.61 22.65 28.94
N LEU A 125 -16.41 22.33 28.46
CA LEU A 125 -16.15 21.15 27.64
C LEU A 125 -15.53 20.05 28.50
N ALA A 126 -16.30 19.00 28.80
CA ALA A 126 -15.79 17.79 29.42
C ALA A 126 -15.50 16.74 28.33
N TYR A 127 -14.36 16.06 28.43
CA TYR A 127 -14.00 15.00 27.50
C TYR A 127 -13.32 13.83 28.21
N SER A 128 -13.56 12.62 27.70
CA SER A 128 -13.01 11.39 28.26
C SER A 128 -12.80 10.35 27.17
N ILE A 129 -11.75 9.55 27.31
CA ILE A 129 -11.53 8.38 26.45
C ILE A 129 -12.49 7.27 26.89
N LYS A 130 -13.16 6.63 25.93
CA LYS A 130 -13.95 5.43 26.16
C LYS A 130 -13.03 4.22 26.06
N SER A 131 -12.50 3.76 27.19
CA SER A 131 -11.63 2.59 27.29
C SER A 131 -12.23 1.37 26.59
N ASP A 132 -13.51 1.08 26.81
CA ASP A 132 -14.16 -0.11 26.24
C ASP A 132 -14.25 -0.05 24.72
N ALA A 133 -14.49 1.16 24.18
CA ALA A 133 -14.53 1.37 22.73
C ALA A 133 -13.13 1.23 22.11
N TYR A 134 -12.08 1.67 22.82
CA TYR A 134 -10.70 1.48 22.42
C TYR A 134 -10.31 0.00 22.42
N THR A 135 -10.55 -0.71 23.53
CA THR A 135 -10.26 -2.14 23.64
C THR A 135 -10.99 -2.93 22.56
N LYS A 136 -12.28 -2.64 22.33
CA LYS A 136 -13.04 -3.27 21.26
C LYS A 136 -12.47 -2.98 19.88
N LEU A 137 -12.08 -1.73 19.60
CA LEU A 137 -11.48 -1.37 18.31
C LEU A 137 -10.16 -2.13 18.09
N ALA A 138 -9.30 -2.15 19.11
CA ALA A 138 -8.02 -2.84 19.10
C ALA A 138 -8.22 -4.34 18.83
N ASP A 139 -9.11 -4.99 19.58
CA ASP A 139 -9.33 -6.44 19.47
C ASP A 139 -10.00 -6.86 18.16
N THR A 140 -10.79 -5.99 17.52
CA THR A 140 -11.63 -6.41 16.38
C THR A 140 -11.16 -5.89 15.03
N TYR A 141 -10.74 -4.63 14.93
CA TYR A 141 -10.43 -4.00 13.64
C TYR A 141 -8.94 -3.95 13.33
N LEU A 142 -8.09 -3.76 14.35
CA LEU A 142 -6.67 -3.49 14.13
C LEU A 142 -5.90 -4.75 13.76
N GLY A 143 -4.86 -4.57 12.95
CA GLY A 143 -4.00 -5.64 12.47
C GLY A 143 -4.62 -6.49 11.37
N LYS A 144 -5.81 -6.15 10.87
CA LYS A 144 -6.51 -6.95 9.89
C LYS A 144 -6.41 -6.41 8.46
N ASN A 145 -6.25 -7.34 7.53
CA ASN A 145 -6.48 -7.11 6.10
C ASN A 145 -7.59 -8.05 5.62
N ILE A 146 -8.46 -7.54 4.76
CA ILE A 146 -9.53 -8.31 4.12
C ILE A 146 -9.16 -8.46 2.66
N ILE A 147 -8.90 -9.69 2.25
CA ILE A 147 -8.61 -10.07 0.86
C ILE A 147 -9.87 -10.69 0.28
N ILE A 148 -10.33 -10.17 -0.85
CA ILE A 148 -11.52 -10.66 -1.56
C ILE A 148 -11.03 -11.22 -2.90
N THR A 149 -11.46 -12.43 -3.25
CA THR A 149 -11.05 -13.09 -4.48
C THR A 149 -12.14 -14.01 -5.04
N ASP A 150 -12.21 -14.08 -6.36
CA ASP A 150 -12.96 -15.05 -7.16
C ASP A 150 -12.17 -16.36 -7.41
N ASN A 151 -10.89 -16.43 -7.02
CA ASN A 151 -10.11 -17.66 -7.07
C ASN A 151 -10.47 -18.60 -5.91
N HIS A 152 -11.56 -19.33 -6.10
CA HIS A 152 -12.12 -20.21 -5.08
C HIS A 152 -11.31 -21.47 -4.80
N ASP A 153 -10.52 -21.95 -5.75
CA ASP A 153 -9.84 -23.24 -5.61
C ASP A 153 -8.46 -23.13 -4.97
N TRP A 154 -7.96 -21.91 -4.79
CA TRP A 154 -6.65 -21.68 -4.22
C TRP A 154 -6.62 -21.94 -2.71
N GLY A 155 -5.45 -22.39 -2.23
CA GLY A 155 -5.15 -22.49 -0.81
C GLY A 155 -5.18 -21.11 -0.15
N THR A 156 -5.52 -21.06 1.15
CA THR A 156 -5.51 -19.80 1.90
C THR A 156 -4.11 -19.17 1.92
N GLU A 157 -3.06 -19.97 2.06
CA GLU A 157 -1.67 -19.49 2.02
C GLU A 157 -1.34 -18.86 0.67
N ASP A 158 -1.70 -19.50 -0.44
CA ASP A 158 -1.45 -19.00 -1.80
C ASP A 158 -2.15 -17.65 -2.04
N ILE A 159 -3.42 -17.53 -1.65
CA ILE A 159 -4.17 -16.27 -1.75
C ILE A 159 -3.44 -15.14 -1.00
N ILE A 160 -2.98 -15.42 0.22
CA ILE A 160 -2.28 -14.41 1.04
C ILE A 160 -0.92 -14.05 0.42
N LEU A 161 -0.15 -15.04 -0.03
CA LEU A 161 1.17 -14.84 -0.63
C LEU A 161 1.06 -14.05 -1.94
N THR A 162 0.14 -14.41 -2.82
CA THR A 162 -0.08 -13.70 -4.08
C THR A 162 -0.53 -12.26 -3.84
N TYR A 163 -1.46 -12.04 -2.89
CA TYR A 163 -1.86 -10.68 -2.52
C TYR A 163 -0.67 -9.86 -2.00
N ARG A 164 0.17 -10.45 -1.14
CA ARG A 164 1.39 -9.80 -0.63
C ARG A 164 2.41 -9.53 -1.72
N SER A 165 2.41 -10.28 -2.81
CA SER A 165 3.28 -10.08 -3.97
C SER A 165 2.79 -9.00 -4.93
N GLN A 166 1.72 -8.26 -4.61
CA GLN A 166 1.25 -7.14 -5.44
C GLN A 166 2.34 -6.09 -5.71
N TYR A 167 3.25 -5.85 -4.76
CA TYR A 167 4.37 -4.90 -4.95
C TYR A 167 5.27 -5.27 -6.14
N ILE A 168 5.32 -6.56 -6.54
CA ILE A 168 6.08 -7.01 -7.70
C ILE A 168 5.50 -6.37 -8.97
N ILE A 169 4.17 -6.30 -9.08
CA ILE A 169 3.49 -5.66 -10.20
C ILE A 169 3.76 -4.14 -10.20
N GLU A 170 3.78 -3.51 -9.02
CA GLU A 170 4.13 -2.09 -8.90
C GLU A 170 5.57 -1.81 -9.36
N ASP A 171 6.52 -2.65 -8.97
CA ASP A 171 7.91 -2.54 -9.42
C ASP A 171 8.03 -2.76 -10.93
N VAL A 172 7.31 -3.74 -11.48
CA VAL A 172 7.21 -3.97 -12.92
C VAL A 172 6.70 -2.71 -13.66
N PHE A 173 5.63 -2.07 -13.16
CA PHE A 173 5.12 -0.84 -13.76
C PHE A 173 6.13 0.32 -13.64
N LYS A 174 6.86 0.38 -12.54
CA LYS A 174 7.93 1.37 -12.34
C LYS A 174 9.06 1.17 -13.34
N GLN A 175 9.52 -0.06 -13.54
CA GLN A 175 10.55 -0.40 -14.53
C GLN A 175 10.07 -0.12 -15.97
N MET A 176 8.83 -0.47 -16.28
CA MET A 176 8.25 -0.22 -17.61
C MET A 176 8.20 1.28 -17.95
N LYS A 177 7.97 2.12 -16.94
CA LYS A 177 7.94 3.59 -17.03
C LYS A 177 9.30 4.26 -16.78
N ASP A 178 10.38 3.51 -16.58
CA ASP A 178 11.71 4.10 -16.44
C ASP A 178 12.12 4.81 -17.74
N ARG A 179 12.74 5.98 -17.64
CA ARG A 179 13.10 6.81 -18.81
C ARG A 179 14.38 6.37 -19.51
N LYS A 180 15.22 5.56 -18.87
CA LYS A 180 16.52 5.13 -19.42
C LYS A 180 16.43 3.72 -20.00
N THR A 181 15.71 2.86 -19.30
CA THR A 181 15.67 1.41 -19.55
C THR A 181 14.26 0.90 -19.82
N GLY A 182 13.23 1.66 -19.47
CA GLY A 182 11.83 1.31 -19.72
C GLY A 182 11.46 1.48 -21.19
N THR A 183 10.30 0.94 -21.56
CA THR A 183 9.80 0.96 -22.94
C THR A 183 8.58 1.86 -23.11
N TRP A 184 7.92 2.25 -22.01
CA TRP A 184 6.67 3.00 -22.08
C TRP A 184 6.87 4.47 -22.43
N TRP A 185 7.93 5.10 -21.92
CA TRP A 185 8.20 6.51 -22.17
C TRP A 185 9.42 6.70 -23.06
N PRO A 186 9.42 7.70 -23.96
CA PRO A 186 8.31 8.60 -24.30
C PRO A 186 7.24 7.92 -25.20
N MET A 187 5.97 8.29 -25.01
CA MET A 187 4.86 7.89 -25.88
C MET A 187 4.48 9.06 -26.77
N PHE A 188 4.89 9.03 -28.03
CA PHE A 188 4.59 10.09 -29.02
C PHE A 188 3.31 9.83 -29.83
N HIS A 189 2.68 8.68 -29.61
CA HIS A 189 1.41 8.30 -30.23
C HIS A 189 0.24 9.01 -29.54
N TRP A 190 -0.74 9.48 -30.33
CA TRP A 190 -1.88 10.27 -29.84
C TRP A 190 -3.25 9.67 -30.20
N THR A 191 -3.31 8.71 -31.12
CA THR A 191 -4.55 7.98 -31.44
C THR A 191 -4.68 6.73 -30.58
N ASP A 192 -5.90 6.42 -30.13
CA ASP A 192 -6.18 5.25 -29.29
C ASP A 192 -5.64 3.94 -29.87
N GLN A 193 -5.76 3.76 -31.20
CA GLN A 193 -5.24 2.58 -31.88
C GLN A 193 -3.71 2.47 -31.73
N MET A 194 -2.98 3.57 -31.94
CA MET A 194 -1.52 3.57 -31.84
C MET A 194 -1.05 3.47 -30.39
N ILE A 195 -1.80 4.02 -29.43
CA ILE A 195 -1.55 3.83 -27.99
C ILE A 195 -1.71 2.36 -27.60
N ARG A 196 -2.71 1.65 -28.15
CA ARG A 196 -2.88 0.20 -27.92
C ARG A 196 -1.71 -0.61 -28.49
N VAL A 197 -1.26 -0.30 -29.70
CA VAL A 197 -0.07 -0.93 -30.30
C VAL A 197 1.18 -0.65 -29.47
N HIS A 198 1.35 0.59 -28.99
CA HIS A 198 2.41 0.99 -28.06
C HIS A 198 2.43 0.12 -26.80
N GLY A 199 1.26 -0.02 -26.17
CA GLY A 199 1.12 -0.86 -24.98
C GLY A 199 1.41 -2.33 -25.24
N LEU A 200 1.03 -2.86 -26.42
CA LEU A 200 1.30 -4.25 -26.80
C LEU A 200 2.80 -4.55 -26.86
N TYR A 201 3.58 -3.78 -27.63
CA TYR A 201 5.01 -4.07 -27.75
C TYR A 201 5.78 -3.77 -26.45
N CYS A 202 5.31 -2.81 -25.63
CA CYS A 202 5.87 -2.58 -24.29
C CYS A 202 5.67 -3.80 -23.39
N SER A 203 4.46 -4.37 -23.41
CA SER A 203 4.12 -5.57 -22.64
C SER A 203 4.91 -6.79 -23.13
N LEU A 204 5.09 -6.92 -24.44
CA LEU A 204 5.91 -7.98 -25.04
C LEU A 204 7.39 -7.84 -24.62
N SER A 205 7.94 -6.63 -24.64
CA SER A 205 9.31 -6.40 -24.17
C SER A 205 9.49 -6.80 -22.72
N LEU A 206 8.52 -6.45 -21.86
CA LEU A 206 8.53 -6.85 -20.46
C LEU A 206 8.46 -8.37 -20.27
N LEU A 207 7.64 -9.07 -21.06
CA LEU A 207 7.56 -10.53 -21.04
C LEU A 207 8.91 -11.16 -21.40
N ILE A 208 9.54 -10.67 -22.48
CA ILE A 208 10.86 -11.14 -22.92
C ILE A 208 11.90 -10.90 -21.83
N ARG A 209 11.93 -9.72 -21.22
CA ARG A 209 12.85 -9.40 -20.12
C ARG A 209 12.66 -10.32 -18.92
N SER A 210 11.40 -10.60 -18.56
CA SER A 210 11.07 -11.52 -17.48
C SER A 210 11.52 -12.94 -17.78
N LEU A 211 11.40 -13.39 -19.04
CA LEU A 211 11.87 -14.70 -19.48
C LEU A 211 13.41 -14.80 -19.41
N ILE A 212 14.13 -13.77 -19.87
CA ILE A 212 15.60 -13.72 -19.77
C ILE A 212 16.00 -13.74 -18.30
N PHE A 213 15.38 -12.91 -17.46
CA PHE A 213 15.70 -12.86 -16.03
C PHE A 213 15.44 -14.20 -15.34
N LYS A 214 14.34 -14.88 -15.67
CA LYS A 214 14.06 -16.23 -15.19
C LYS A 214 15.19 -17.20 -15.57
N LYS A 215 15.63 -17.21 -16.82
CA LYS A 215 16.74 -18.08 -17.27
C LYS A 215 18.05 -17.81 -16.52
N VAL A 216 18.34 -16.54 -16.26
CA VAL A 216 19.53 -16.12 -15.48
C VAL A 216 19.45 -16.62 -14.03
N GLN A 217 18.28 -16.55 -13.41
CA GLN A 217 18.04 -17.10 -12.07
C GLN A 217 18.16 -18.63 -12.03
N GLU A 218 17.64 -19.31 -13.06
CA GLU A 218 17.77 -20.78 -13.22
C GLU A 218 19.22 -21.23 -13.45
N ALA A 219 20.06 -20.37 -14.02
CA ALA A 219 21.50 -20.57 -14.15
C ALA A 219 22.29 -20.17 -12.89
N GLU A 220 21.61 -19.87 -11.77
CA GLU A 220 22.20 -19.46 -10.48
C GLU A 220 23.09 -18.21 -10.55
N LEU A 221 22.91 -17.39 -11.58
CA LEU A 221 23.66 -16.13 -11.72
C LEU A 221 23.01 -15.05 -10.86
N SER A 222 23.63 -14.75 -9.72
CA SER A 222 23.14 -13.74 -8.78
C SER A 222 23.31 -12.32 -9.33
N MET A 223 22.31 -11.79 -10.04
CA MET A 223 22.31 -10.39 -10.49
C MET A 223 20.90 -9.79 -10.49
N SER A 224 20.84 -8.45 -10.43
CA SER A 224 19.57 -7.72 -10.59
C SER A 224 19.20 -7.58 -12.06
N ILE A 225 17.90 -7.35 -12.34
CA ILE A 225 17.43 -7.13 -13.72
C ILE A 225 18.07 -5.90 -14.38
N ASN A 226 18.39 -4.86 -13.59
CA ASN A 226 19.12 -3.69 -14.08
C ASN A 226 20.55 -4.05 -14.48
N LYS A 227 21.23 -4.88 -13.67
CA LYS A 227 22.59 -5.32 -13.98
C LYS A 227 22.62 -6.23 -15.20
N LEU A 228 21.62 -7.10 -15.33
CA LEU A 228 21.41 -7.91 -16.53
C LEU A 228 21.25 -7.03 -17.78
N HIS A 229 20.41 -6.00 -17.72
CA HIS A 229 20.25 -5.04 -18.81
C HIS A 229 21.56 -4.33 -19.17
N GLU A 230 22.32 -3.88 -18.18
CA GLU A 230 23.64 -3.27 -18.39
C GLU A 230 24.59 -4.24 -19.11
N LYS A 231 24.66 -5.50 -18.65
CA LYS A 231 25.50 -6.54 -19.27
C LYS A 231 25.09 -6.83 -20.71
N LEU A 232 23.79 -7.01 -20.97
CA LEU A 232 23.29 -7.24 -22.34
C LEU A 232 23.56 -6.03 -23.24
N SER A 233 23.42 -4.80 -22.73
CA SER A 233 23.71 -3.58 -23.51
C SER A 233 25.18 -3.42 -23.90
N GLY A 234 26.07 -4.10 -23.17
CA GLY A 234 27.50 -4.17 -23.47
C GLY A 234 27.84 -5.16 -24.58
N ILE A 235 26.95 -6.09 -24.92
CA ILE A 235 27.14 -7.02 -26.05
C ILE A 235 26.74 -6.29 -27.33
N ARG A 236 27.71 -6.01 -28.19
CA ARG A 236 27.48 -5.27 -29.44
C ARG A 236 27.92 -6.10 -30.63
N GLU A 237 27.07 -6.12 -31.65
CA GLU A 237 27.43 -6.64 -32.96
C GLU A 237 28.03 -5.51 -33.80
N VAL A 238 29.21 -5.73 -34.36
CA VAL A 238 29.92 -4.79 -35.24
C VAL A 238 29.92 -5.36 -36.65
N LEU A 239 29.32 -4.61 -37.57
CA LEU A 239 29.36 -4.92 -39.00
C LEU A 239 30.55 -4.22 -39.65
N ASN A 240 31.61 -4.98 -39.93
CA ASN A 240 32.75 -4.52 -40.69
C ASN A 240 32.42 -4.55 -42.18
N VAL A 241 32.59 -3.41 -42.85
CA VAL A 241 32.28 -3.25 -44.27
C VAL A 241 33.60 -3.07 -45.03
N PHE A 242 33.95 -4.07 -45.83
CA PHE A 242 35.16 -4.05 -46.64
C PHE A 242 34.86 -3.64 -48.08
N PRO A 243 35.70 -2.80 -48.69
CA PRO A 243 35.63 -2.53 -50.12
C PRO A 243 36.01 -3.80 -50.91
N LYS A 244 35.26 -4.08 -51.98
CA LYS A 244 35.62 -5.10 -52.98
C LYS A 244 36.13 -4.40 -54.25
N GLU A 245 37.07 -5.04 -54.96
CA GLU A 245 37.59 -4.55 -56.24
C GLU A 245 36.56 -4.57 -57.38
N THR A 246 35.47 -5.34 -57.23
CA THR A 246 34.31 -5.36 -58.14
C THR A 246 33.06 -4.81 -57.45
N LYS A 247 32.07 -4.32 -58.22
CA LYS A 247 30.82 -3.70 -57.71
C LYS A 247 30.19 -4.54 -56.58
N GLY A 248 30.30 -4.04 -55.34
CA GLY A 248 29.71 -4.65 -54.14
C GLY A 248 30.44 -4.24 -52.86
N LYS A 249 29.85 -4.54 -51.70
CA LYS A 249 30.49 -4.42 -50.38
C LYS A 249 30.52 -5.79 -49.73
N ALA A 250 31.66 -6.19 -49.17
CA ALA A 250 31.72 -7.38 -48.32
C ALA A 250 31.44 -6.98 -46.88
N THR A 251 30.55 -7.68 -46.20
CA THR A 251 30.21 -7.41 -44.80
C THR A 251 30.59 -8.59 -43.94
N GLN A 252 31.28 -8.34 -42.83
CA GLN A 252 31.57 -9.33 -41.79
C GLN A 252 30.97 -8.85 -40.48
N SER A 253 30.17 -9.69 -39.84
CA SER A 253 29.69 -9.44 -38.48
C SER A 253 30.67 -10.00 -37.45
N VAL A 254 31.00 -9.21 -36.44
CA VAL A 254 31.83 -9.61 -35.29
C VAL A 254 31.20 -9.11 -34.00
N ILE A 255 31.10 -9.96 -32.99
CA ILE A 255 30.61 -9.58 -31.67
C ILE A 255 31.77 -8.96 -30.86
N SER A 256 31.48 -7.86 -30.13
CA SER A 256 32.41 -7.21 -29.23
C SER A 256 32.92 -8.16 -28.15
N LYS A 257 34.15 -7.94 -27.65
CA LYS A 257 34.73 -8.75 -26.57
C LYS A 257 33.77 -8.81 -25.38
N MET A 258 33.35 -10.03 -25.04
CA MET A 258 32.47 -10.30 -23.90
C MET A 258 33.27 -10.60 -22.63
N ASP A 259 32.78 -10.09 -21.49
CA ASP A 259 33.27 -10.50 -20.17
C ASP A 259 32.75 -11.90 -19.77
N GLU A 260 33.23 -12.45 -18.65
CA GLU A 260 32.87 -13.81 -18.23
C GLU A 260 31.37 -13.98 -17.99
N VAL A 261 30.72 -12.95 -17.45
CA VAL A 261 29.29 -12.96 -17.18
C VAL A 261 28.51 -12.92 -18.50
N GLN A 262 28.90 -12.05 -19.44
CA GLN A 262 28.27 -11.94 -20.76
C GLN A 262 28.39 -13.21 -21.59
N LYS A 263 29.46 -14.00 -21.41
CA LYS A 263 29.61 -15.31 -22.09
C LYS A 263 28.65 -16.37 -21.55
N GLN A 264 28.11 -16.18 -20.35
CA GLN A 264 27.17 -17.09 -19.71
C GLN A 264 25.70 -16.68 -19.93
N LEU A 265 25.45 -15.49 -20.53
CA LEU A 265 24.13 -14.96 -20.88
C LEU A 265 23.71 -15.41 -22.29
#